data_AF-A0A7X8UV45-F1
#
_entry.id   AF-A0A7X8UV45-F1
#
_cell.length_a   1.000
_cell.length_b   1.000
_cell.length_c   1.000
_cell.angle_alpha   90.00
_cell.angle_beta   90.00
_cell.angle_gamma   90.00
#
_symmetry.space_group_name_H-M   'P 1'
#
loop_
_entity.id
_entity.type
_entity.pdbx_description
1 polymer ?
#
loop_
_entity_poly.entity_id
_entity_poly.type
_entity_poly.pdbx_seq_one_letter_code
_entity_poly.pdbx_strand_id
1 'polypeptide(L)'
;MIAFGEGKERFLLIGVLMVILGLTASGHGQPCNPNWSTGFHLQGMNDIVRTMIAFDDGSGSAVYAGGDFTEAGGATVGHLARWDGVHWRALGTGMDNDV
;
A
#
# COMPACT_ATOMS: atom_id res chain seq x y z
N MET A 1 3.91 -38.31 -44.09
CA MET A 1 3.13 -37.06 -44.24
C MET A 1 2.05 -37.09 -43.17
N ILE A 2 2.28 -36.46 -42.01
CA ILE A 2 1.38 -36.60 -40.85
C ILE A 2 0.35 -35.46 -40.93
N ALA A 3 -0.90 -35.81 -41.22
CA ALA A 3 -2.02 -34.88 -41.26
C ALA A 3 -2.48 -34.55 -39.82
N PHE A 4 -2.49 -33.27 -39.45
CA PHE A 4 -2.99 -32.81 -38.16
C PHE A 4 -4.38 -32.18 -38.35
N GLY A 5 -5.45 -32.85 -37.89
CA GLY A 5 -6.86 -32.39 -37.96
C GLY A 5 -7.21 -31.05 -37.29
N GLU A 6 -8.30 -30.45 -37.77
CA GLU A 6 -8.66 -29.01 -37.70
C GLU A 6 -8.96 -28.41 -36.30
N GLY A 7 -8.98 -29.21 -35.23
CA GLY A 7 -9.31 -28.73 -33.87
C GLY A 7 -8.12 -28.15 -33.08
N LYS A 8 -6.90 -28.59 -33.39
CA LYS A 8 -5.67 -28.27 -32.62
C LYS A 8 -5.05 -26.93 -33.00
N GLU A 9 -5.26 -26.48 -34.24
CA GLU A 9 -4.76 -25.18 -34.72
C GLU A 9 -5.51 -24.02 -34.06
N ARG A 10 -6.79 -24.20 -33.74
CA ARG A 10 -7.63 -23.18 -33.07
C ARG A 10 -7.22 -22.94 -31.61
N PHE A 11 -6.84 -24.01 -30.89
CA PHE A 11 -6.33 -23.88 -29.52
C PHE A 11 -4.94 -23.22 -29.49
N LEU A 12 -4.10 -23.52 -30.48
CA LEU A 12 -2.79 -22.88 -30.64
C LEU A 12 -2.93 -21.40 -30.96
N LEU A 13 -3.87 -21.02 -31.84
CA LEU A 13 -4.14 -19.62 -32.19
C LEU A 13 -4.69 -18.81 -31.02
N ILE A 14 -5.60 -19.37 -30.21
CA ILE A 14 -6.12 -18.70 -29.00
C ILE A 14 -5.00 -18.53 -27.96
N GLY A 15 -4.15 -19.54 -27.78
CA GLY A 15 -2.99 -19.46 -26.89
C GLY A 15 -1.97 -18.40 -27.35
N VAL A 16 -1.66 -18.34 -28.64
CA VAL A 16 -0.76 -17.33 -29.22
C VAL A 16 -1.38 -15.92 -29.14
N LEU A 17 -2.69 -15.79 -29.33
CA LEU A 17 -3.39 -14.51 -29.21
C LEU A 17 -3.40 -13.96 -27.77
N MET A 18 -3.55 -14.84 -26.76
CA MET A 18 -3.44 -14.46 -25.35
C MET A 18 -2.02 -13.98 -24.98
N VAL A 19 -0.99 -14.56 -25.61
CA VAL A 19 0.42 -14.15 -25.42
C VAL A 19 0.71 -12.82 -26.12
N ILE A 20 0.10 -12.56 -27.29
CA ILE A 20 0.30 -11.31 -28.05
C ILE A 20 -0.49 -10.12 -27.43
N LEU A 21 -1.64 -10.38 -26.79
CA LEU A 21 -2.50 -9.33 -26.19
C LEU A 21 -2.18 -8.98 -24.72
N GLY A 22 -1.08 -9.51 -24.15
CA GLY A 22 -0.51 -8.94 -22.93
C GLY A 22 -1.40 -8.94 -21.69
N LEU A 23 -2.29 -9.93 -21.52
CA LEU A 23 -3.03 -10.08 -20.27
C LEU A 23 -2.16 -10.77 -19.21
N THR A 24 -1.08 -10.11 -18.78
CA THR A 24 -0.49 -10.46 -17.50
C THR A 24 -1.41 -9.89 -16.44
N ALA A 25 -2.20 -10.75 -15.80
CA ALA A 25 -2.73 -10.43 -14.49
C ALA A 25 -1.52 -10.17 -13.58
N SER A 26 -1.13 -8.92 -13.41
CA SER A 26 -0.20 -8.52 -12.37
C SER A 26 -0.95 -8.61 -11.05
N GLY A 27 -1.06 -9.82 -10.51
CA GLY A 27 -1.29 -10.02 -9.09
C GLY A 27 -0.04 -9.51 -8.37
N HIS A 28 -0.01 -8.23 -8.00
CA HIS A 28 1.07 -7.67 -7.19
C HIS A 28 0.89 -8.07 -5.71
N GLY A 29 0.90 -9.37 -5.42
CA GLY A 29 1.40 -9.84 -4.14
C GLY A 29 2.91 -9.74 -4.22
N GLN A 30 3.49 -8.71 -3.58
CA GLN A 30 4.95 -8.58 -3.52
C GLN A 30 5.55 -9.92 -3.06
N PRO A 31 6.66 -10.40 -3.68
CA PRO A 31 7.35 -11.58 -3.18
C PRO A 31 7.66 -11.36 -1.71
N CYS A 32 7.48 -12.39 -0.89
CA CYS A 32 7.77 -12.38 0.54
C CYS A 32 9.27 -12.16 0.78
N ASN A 33 9.72 -10.94 0.57
CA ASN A 33 11.03 -10.44 0.91
C ASN A 33 10.85 -9.68 2.24
N PRO A 34 11.17 -10.28 3.39
CA PRO A 34 11.06 -9.62 4.68
C PRO A 34 12.22 -8.63 4.88
N ASN A 35 12.39 -7.70 3.93
CA ASN A 35 13.28 -6.58 4.12
C ASN A 35 12.53 -5.46 4.84
N TRP A 36 13.18 -4.85 5.82
CA TRP A 36 12.76 -3.55 6.30
C TRP A 36 12.87 -2.59 5.12
N SER A 37 11.74 -2.17 4.56
CA SER A 37 11.74 -1.20 3.47
C SER A 37 12.30 0.13 3.99
N THR A 38 13.31 0.66 3.34
CA THR A 38 13.89 1.98 3.67
C THR A 38 12.92 3.14 3.34
N GLY A 39 11.67 2.85 2.98
CA GLY A 39 10.60 3.82 2.79
C GLY A 39 10.24 4.65 4.04
N PHE A 40 10.82 4.35 5.21
CA PHE A 40 10.75 5.20 6.40
C PHE A 40 11.72 6.40 6.37
N HIS A 41 12.23 6.82 5.20
CA HIS A 41 12.91 8.12 5.00
C HIS A 41 11.94 9.31 5.13
N LEU A 42 11.07 9.27 6.13
CA LEU A 42 9.99 10.21 6.35
C LEU A 42 10.35 11.04 7.56
N GLN A 43 9.99 12.33 7.50
CA GLN A 43 9.94 13.11 8.73
C GLN A 43 8.97 12.40 9.67
N GLY A 44 9.51 11.86 10.76
CA GLY A 44 8.76 11.10 11.74
C GLY A 44 7.92 12.01 12.62
N MET A 45 7.71 11.57 13.86
CA MET A 45 7.13 12.39 14.90
C MET A 45 8.22 13.11 15.70
N ASN A 46 7.90 14.30 16.22
CA ASN A 46 8.81 15.08 17.05
C ASN A 46 8.84 14.66 18.53
N ASP A 47 7.94 13.78 18.96
CA ASP A 47 7.87 13.25 20.32
C ASP A 47 7.37 11.79 20.34
N ILE A 48 7.07 11.27 21.53
CA ILE A 48 6.71 9.88 21.80
C ILE A 48 5.38 9.52 21.13
N VAL A 49 5.40 8.40 20.41
CA VAL A 49 4.20 7.70 19.95
C VAL A 49 3.81 6.68 21.01
N ARG A 50 2.60 6.81 21.56
CA ARG A 50 2.05 5.91 22.59
C ARG A 50 1.28 4.74 21.98
N THR A 51 0.63 4.97 20.86
CA THR A 51 -0.22 3.98 20.21
C THR A 51 -0.08 4.05 18.69
N MET A 52 -0.18 2.89 18.04
CA MET A 52 -0.21 2.78 16.59
C MET A 52 -1.09 1.62 16.15
N ILE A 53 -1.99 1.85 15.19
CA ILE A 53 -2.89 0.85 14.65
C ILE A 53 -2.98 0.94 13.13
N ALA A 54 -2.95 -0.21 12.46
CA ALA A 54 -3.35 -0.30 11.07
C ALA A 54 -4.87 -0.47 10.99
N PHE A 55 -5.53 0.45 10.29
CA PHE A 55 -6.99 0.43 10.15
C PHE A 55 -7.39 0.95 8.77
N ASP A 56 -8.49 0.44 8.23
CA ASP A 56 -9.11 0.93 7.02
C ASP A 56 -10.44 1.59 7.40
N ASP A 57 -10.51 2.91 7.28
CA ASP A 57 -11.67 3.73 7.58
C ASP A 57 -12.65 3.85 6.40
N GLY A 58 -12.42 3.08 5.32
CA GLY A 58 -13.15 3.15 4.06
C GLY A 58 -12.46 4.01 3.00
N SER A 59 -11.36 4.69 3.35
CA SER A 59 -10.50 5.41 2.39
C SER A 59 -9.26 4.61 1.97
N GLY A 60 -9.16 3.36 2.40
CA GLY A 60 -8.04 2.46 2.16
C GLY A 60 -7.20 2.22 3.41
N SER A 61 -6.34 1.21 3.35
CA SER A 61 -5.47 0.82 4.46
C SER A 61 -4.55 1.97 4.86
N ALA A 62 -4.60 2.35 6.14
CA ALA A 62 -3.81 3.42 6.70
C ALA A 62 -3.27 3.03 8.09
N VAL A 63 -2.24 3.74 8.53
CA VAL A 63 -1.74 3.64 9.91
C VAL A 63 -2.11 4.89 10.68
N TYR A 64 -2.63 4.71 11.88
CA TYR A 64 -3.00 5.77 12.79
C TYR A 64 -2.03 5.73 13.95
N ALA A 65 -1.47 6.89 14.29
CA ALA A 65 -0.57 7.03 15.42
C ALA A 65 -1.12 8.10 16.38
N GLY A 66 -1.06 7.80 17.67
CA GLY A 66 -1.41 8.70 18.76
C GLY A 66 -0.28 8.79 19.78
N GLY A 67 -0.12 9.96 20.41
CA GLY A 67 0.89 10.18 21.45
C GLY A 67 1.10 11.65 21.76
N ASP A 68 2.27 12.00 22.30
CA ASP A 68 2.54 13.34 22.81
C ASP A 68 3.10 14.28 21.72
N PHE A 69 3.24 13.77 20.49
CA PHE A 69 3.79 14.50 19.37
C PHE A 69 2.86 15.59 18.86
N THR A 70 3.46 16.69 18.42
CA THR A 70 2.76 17.86 17.84
C THR A 70 3.12 18.07 16.38
N GLU A 71 4.07 17.30 15.84
CA GLU A 71 4.43 17.28 14.43
C GLU A 71 4.53 15.85 13.91
N ALA A 72 4.02 15.62 12.70
CA ALA A 72 4.19 14.38 11.96
C ALA A 72 4.39 14.69 10.47
N GLY A 73 5.45 14.18 9.84
CA GLY A 73 5.71 14.44 8.42
C GLY A 73 6.00 15.90 8.08
N GLY A 74 6.42 16.72 9.06
CA GLY A 74 6.64 18.16 8.91
C GLY A 74 5.37 19.01 8.99
N ALA A 75 4.21 18.42 9.28
CA ALA A 75 2.96 19.14 9.52
C ALA A 75 2.63 19.17 11.02
N THR A 76 2.09 20.28 11.50
CA THR A 76 1.51 20.37 12.85
C THR A 76 0.26 19.51 12.96
N VAL A 77 0.20 18.68 14.01
CA VAL A 77 -0.88 17.73 14.29
C VAL A 77 -1.24 17.81 15.77
N GLY A 78 -2.51 17.64 16.13
CA GLY A 78 -2.90 17.60 17.54
C GLY A 78 -2.91 16.16 18.07
N HIS A 79 -1.71 15.58 18.26
CA HIS A 79 -1.52 14.29 18.95
C HIS A 79 -2.06 13.06 18.21
N LEU A 80 -2.58 13.23 16.99
CA LEU A 80 -3.17 12.17 16.17
C LEU A 80 -2.85 12.38 14.69
N ALA A 81 -2.22 11.38 14.07
CA ALA A 81 -1.83 11.42 12.66
C ALA A 81 -2.19 10.14 11.90
N ARG A 82 -2.52 10.28 10.61
CA ARG A 82 -2.80 9.21 9.65
C ARG A 82 -1.68 9.11 8.60
N TRP A 83 -1.12 7.93 8.42
CA TRP A 83 -0.23 7.59 7.32
C TRP A 83 -1.02 6.98 6.17
N ASP A 84 -0.99 7.61 5.00
CA ASP A 84 -1.72 7.17 3.80
C ASP A 84 -0.92 6.21 2.89
N GLY A 85 0.26 5.79 3.33
CA GLY A 85 1.22 5.03 2.51
C GLY A 85 2.32 5.89 1.89
N VAL A 86 2.14 7.22 1.86
CA VAL A 86 3.10 8.17 1.26
C VAL A 86 3.37 9.38 2.16
N HIS A 87 2.39 9.86 2.93
CA HIS A 87 2.53 11.01 3.83
C HIS A 87 1.76 10.84 5.15
N TRP A 88 2.31 11.44 6.21
CA TRP A 88 1.58 11.67 7.46
C TRP A 88 0.64 12.87 7.28
N ARG A 89 -0.58 12.76 7.81
CA ARG A 89 -1.59 13.83 7.78
C ARG A 89 -2.22 13.99 9.16
N ALA A 90 -2.56 15.23 9.51
CA ALA A 90 -3.38 15.52 10.69
C ALA A 90 -4.77 14.87 10.56
N LEU A 91 -5.28 14.31 11.65
CA LEU A 91 -6.66 13.87 11.76
C LEU A 91 -7.48 14.93 12.49
N GLY A 92 -8.25 15.71 11.72
CA GLY A 92 -9.09 16.78 12.25
C GLY A 92 -8.28 17.86 13.00
N THR A 93 -8.87 18.43 14.05
CA THR A 93 -8.21 19.42 14.91
C THR A 93 -7.30 18.78 15.97
N GLY A 94 -7.29 17.45 16.08
CA GLY A 94 -6.57 16.71 17.11
C GLY A 94 -7.32 16.58 18.44
N MET A 95 -6.61 16.12 19.47
CA MET A 95 -7.11 16.01 20.86
C MET A 95 -6.44 17.04 21.77
N ASP A 96 -7.08 17.39 22.89
CA ASP A 96 -6.66 18.52 23.73
C ASP A 96 -5.38 18.27 24.56
N ASN A 97 -4.94 17.02 24.72
CA ASN A 97 -3.79 16.66 25.58
C ASN A 97 -2.98 15.48 25.01
N ASP A 98 -3.28 14.24 25.39
CA ASP A 98 -2.52 13.04 25.00
C ASP A 98 -3.48 11.96 24.46
N VAL A 99 -2.98 11.11 23.56
CA VAL A 99 -3.73 10.00 22.94
C VAL A 99 -2.99 8.68 23.07
#